data_AF-A0A2M6Y479-F1
#
_entry.id   AF-A0A2M6Y479-F1
#
_cell.length_a   1.000
_cell.length_b   1.000
_cell.length_c   1.000
_cell.angle_alpha   90.00
_cell.angle_beta   90.00
_cell.angle_gamma   90.00
#
_symmetry.space_group_name_H-M   'P 1'
#
loop_
_entity.id
_entity.type
_entity.pdbx_description
1 polymer ?
#
loop_
_entity_poly.entity_id
_entity_poly.type
_entity_poly.pdbx_seq_one_letter_code
_entity_poly.pdbx_strand_id
1 'polypeptide(L)'
;DTKTALAASVLSSWNTAKMVGVAVPNHYLMAIRRLPAKGDMFVRHKGLEYVLVEPAGPAWLEPGQVGTHTTELLRGSQGYQIEPFF
;
A
#
# COMPACT_ATOMS: atom_id res chain seq x y z
N ASP A 1 -25.12 5.33 10.62
CA ASP A 1 -24.53 3.99 10.53
C ASP A 1 -23.02 4.11 10.68
N THR A 2 -22.41 3.38 11.63
CA THR A 2 -20.98 3.49 11.96
C THR A 2 -20.09 2.97 10.83
N LYS A 3 -20.56 2.04 9.99
CA LYS A 3 -19.81 1.53 8.83
C LYS A 3 -19.74 2.57 7.73
N THR A 4 -20.84 3.28 7.50
CA THR A 4 -20.88 4.41 6.56
C THR A 4 -19.98 5.56 7.02
N ALA A 5 -19.94 5.85 8.33
CA ALA A 5 -19.05 6.86 8.89
C ALA A 5 -17.57 6.46 8.77
N LEU A 6 -17.22 5.20 9.05
CA LEU A 6 -15.86 4.70 8.85
C LEU A 6 -15.46 4.71 7.37
N ALA A 7 -16.35 4.26 6.48
CA ALA A 7 -16.12 4.32 5.04
C ALA A 7 -15.92 5.76 4.55
N ALA A 8 -16.75 6.71 5.00
CA ALA A 8 -16.61 8.12 4.67
C ALA A 8 -15.30 8.72 5.21
N SER A 9 -14.89 8.37 6.43
CA SER A 9 -13.62 8.80 7.02
C SER A 9 -12.42 8.27 6.25
N VAL A 10 -12.44 6.99 5.85
CA VAL A 10 -11.40 6.37 5.02
C VAL A 10 -11.37 6.99 3.62
N LEU A 11 -12.51 7.18 2.96
CA LEU A 11 -12.60 7.82 1.64
C LEU A 11 -12.14 9.29 1.69
N SER A 12 -12.45 10.02 2.76
CA SER A 12 -12.05 11.42 2.93
C SER A 12 -10.55 11.59 3.18
N SER A 13 -9.92 10.66 3.91
CA SER A 13 -8.47 10.66 4.10
C SER A 13 -7.73 10.19 2.85
N TRP A 14 -8.34 9.28 2.08
CA TRP A 14 -7.83 8.78 0.81
C TRP A 14 -7.69 9.87 -0.27
N ASN A 15 -8.61 10.83 -0.36
CA ASN A 15 -8.46 11.93 -1.32
C ASN A 15 -7.28 12.88 -1.00
N THR A 16 -6.79 12.87 0.24
CA THR A 16 -5.67 13.72 0.68
C THR A 16 -4.31 13.00 0.56
N ALA A 17 -4.31 11.68 0.69
CA ALA A 17 -3.11 10.86 0.53
C ALA A 17 -2.91 10.51 -0.95
N LYS A 18 -1.82 10.99 -1.58
CA LYS A 18 -1.42 10.46 -2.89
C LYS A 18 -1.11 8.98 -2.72
N MET A 19 -1.91 8.11 -3.33
CA MET A 19 -1.74 6.66 -3.23
C MET A 19 -1.64 6.02 -4.60
N VAL A 20 -1.06 4.83 -4.62
CA VAL A 20 -1.02 3.95 -5.78
C VAL A 20 -1.38 2.53 -5.37
N GLY A 21 -2.02 1.80 -6.26
CA GLY A 21 -2.18 0.36 -6.17
C GLY A 21 -0.88 -0.31 -6.57
N VAL A 22 -0.54 -1.41 -5.89
CA VAL A 22 0.61 -2.24 -6.23
C VAL A 22 0.13 -3.66 -6.40
N ALA A 23 0.04 -4.10 -7.65
CA ALA A 23 -0.31 -5.46 -8.01
C ALA A 23 0.97 -6.31 -8.08
N VAL A 24 1.00 -7.38 -7.30
CA VAL A 24 1.99 -8.46 -7.39
C VAL A 24 1.26 -9.76 -7.75
N PRO A 25 1.95 -10.82 -8.21
CA PRO A 25 1.29 -12.08 -8.52
C PRO A 25 0.42 -12.59 -7.36
N ASN A 26 -0.87 -12.78 -7.62
CA ASN A 26 -1.89 -13.26 -6.67
C ASN A 26 -2.13 -12.39 -5.42
N HIS A 27 -1.65 -11.14 -5.39
CA HIS A 27 -1.83 -10.26 -4.22
C HIS A 27 -1.86 -8.78 -4.62
N TYR A 28 -2.71 -8.00 -3.95
CA TYR A 28 -2.89 -6.58 -4.26
C TYR A 28 -2.67 -5.73 -3.00
N LEU A 29 -1.81 -4.74 -3.13
CA LEU A 29 -1.37 -3.86 -2.05
C LEU A 29 -1.74 -2.41 -2.36
N MET A 30 -1.64 -1.56 -1.35
CA MET A 30 -1.65 -0.11 -1.52
C MET A 30 -0.27 0.46 -1.19
N ALA A 31 0.01 1.66 -1.66
CA ALA A 31 1.17 2.42 -1.22
C ALA A 31 0.81 3.90 -1.05
N ILE A 32 1.25 4.51 0.04
CA ILE A 32 0.95 5.90 0.40
C ILE A 32 2.18 6.79 0.19
N ARG A 33 1.98 8.01 -0.30
CA ARG A 33 3.07 8.98 -0.49
C ARG A 33 3.55 9.50 0.86
N ARG A 34 4.69 8.99 1.31
CA ARG A 34 5.46 9.50 2.44
C ARG A 34 6.94 9.17 2.27
N LEU A 35 7.80 9.80 3.07
CA LEU A 35 9.21 9.40 3.13
C LEU A 35 9.33 8.05 3.87
N PRO A 36 10.02 7.05 3.31
CA PRO A 36 10.23 5.78 3.99
C PRO A 36 11.12 5.94 5.22
N ALA A 37 10.73 5.34 6.34
CA ALA A 37 11.61 5.17 7.49
C ALA A 37 12.60 4.01 7.24
N LYS A 38 13.62 3.89 8.10
CA LYS A 38 14.61 2.81 8.00
C LYS A 38 13.91 1.46 8.15
N GLY A 39 13.94 0.65 7.09
CA GLY A 39 13.33 -0.68 7.06
C GLY A 39 11.91 -0.72 6.47
N ASP A 40 11.32 0.42 6.13
CA ASP A 40 10.03 0.47 5.43
C ASP A 40 10.16 -0.15 4.04
N MET A 41 9.18 -0.98 3.68
CA MET A 41 9.01 -1.42 2.30
C MET A 41 8.33 -0.31 1.49
N PHE A 42 8.92 0.07 0.36
CA PHE A 42 8.41 1.14 -0.50
C PHE A 42 8.62 0.83 -1.98
N VAL A 43 7.83 1.49 -2.82
CA VAL A 43 7.95 1.46 -4.28
C VAL A 43 8.24 2.87 -4.80
N ARG A 44 8.84 2.95 -5.99
CA ARG A 44 9.09 4.23 -6.68
C ARG A 44 8.13 4.38 -7.85
N HIS A 45 7.37 5.47 -7.86
CA HIS A 45 6.46 5.82 -8.94
C HIS A 45 6.68 7.29 -9.33
N LYS A 46 6.94 7.56 -10.61
CA LYS A 46 7.17 8.92 -11.14
C LYS A 46 8.23 9.72 -10.35
N GLY A 47 9.32 9.07 -9.94
CA GLY A 47 10.40 9.70 -9.17
C GLY A 47 10.07 9.96 -7.69
N LEU A 48 8.90 9.52 -7.21
CA LEU A 48 8.46 9.67 -5.83
C LEU A 48 8.41 8.30 -5.15
N GLU A 49 8.72 8.28 -3.86
CA GLU A 49 8.67 7.08 -3.01
C GLU A 49 7.31 6.94 -2.33
N TYR A 50 6.78 5.73 -2.32
CA TYR A 50 5.50 5.38 -1.73
C TYR A 50 5.67 4.18 -0.81
N VAL A 51 5.33 4.34 0.46
CA VAL A 51 5.46 3.28 1.47
C VAL A 51 4.30 2.31 1.33
N LEU A 52 4.61 1.02 1.29
CA LEU A 52 3.62 -0.04 1.12
C LEU A 52 2.72 -0.17 2.35
N VAL A 53 1.46 -0.46 2.09
CA VAL A 53 0.40 -0.71 3.06
C VAL A 53 -0.33 -1.97 2.61
N GLU A 54 -0.26 -3.02 3.41
CA GLU A 54 -0.90 -4.29 3.12
C GLU A 54 -2.26 -4.38 3.85
N PRO A 55 -3.40 -4.42 3.14
CA PRO A 55 -4.69 -4.68 3.75
C PRO A 55 -4.89 -6.19 3.98
N ALA A 56 -4.01 -6.83 4.77
CA ALA A 56 -4.11 -8.27 5.07
C ALA A 56 -5.05 -8.55 6.26
N GLY A 57 -6.36 -8.67 5.99
CA GLY A 57 -7.32 -9.26 6.93
C GLY A 57 -7.45 -8.53 8.27
N PRO A 58 -7.80 -9.21 9.39
CA PRO A 58 -8.05 -8.58 10.69
C PRO A 58 -6.79 -8.01 11.38
N ALA A 59 -5.61 -8.23 10.81
CA ALA A 59 -4.35 -7.67 11.28
C ALA A 59 -4.05 -6.40 10.50
N TRP A 60 -4.32 -5.24 11.13
CA TRP A 60 -3.77 -3.98 10.64
C TRP A 60 -2.26 -4.00 10.84
N LEU A 61 -1.49 -4.14 9.75
CA LEU A 61 -0.05 -3.92 9.76
C LEU A 61 0.25 -2.43 9.67
N GLU A 62 1.29 -1.99 10.39
CA GLU A 62 1.74 -0.60 10.32
C GLU A 62 2.26 -0.29 8.90
N PRO A 63 2.00 0.91 8.35
CA PRO A 63 2.52 1.29 7.04
C PRO A 63 4.04 1.15 6.97
N GLY A 64 4.52 0.43 5.96
CA GLY A 64 5.92 0.03 5.78
C GLY A 64 6.20 -1.42 6.16
N GLN A 65 5.28 -2.06 6.89
CA GLN A 65 5.28 -3.49 7.16
C GLN A 65 4.32 -4.21 6.20
N VAL A 66 4.85 -5.24 5.55
CA VAL A 66 4.10 -6.16 4.69
C VAL A 66 4.37 -7.58 5.16
N GLY A 67 3.44 -8.49 4.90
CA GLY A 67 3.57 -9.90 5.27
C GLY A 67 4.82 -10.55 4.65
N THR A 68 5.28 -11.64 5.24
CA THR A 68 6.46 -12.37 4.75
C THR A 68 6.27 -12.85 3.32
N HIS A 69 5.07 -13.33 2.98
CA HIS A 69 4.72 -13.76 1.62
C HIS A 69 4.81 -12.62 0.60
N THR A 70 4.28 -11.45 0.95
CA THR A 70 4.35 -10.23 0.14
C THR A 70 5.78 -9.75 -0.05
N THR A 71 6.59 -9.82 1.01
CA THR A 71 8.02 -9.50 0.96
C THR A 71 8.76 -10.38 -0.05
N GLU A 72 8.44 -11.67 -0.09
CA GLU A 72 9.01 -12.63 -1.04
C GLU A 72 8.58 -12.33 -2.48
N LEU A 73 7.30 -12.01 -2.71
CA LEU A 73 6.78 -11.63 -4.02
C LEU A 73 7.45 -10.36 -4.56
N LEU A 74 7.62 -9.34 -3.71
CA LEU A 74 8.29 -8.08 -4.08
C LEU A 74 9.79 -8.24 -4.37
N ARG A 75 10.46 -9.21 -3.73
CA ARG A 75 11.86 -9.55 -3.97
C ARG A 75 12.04 -10.51 -5.15
N GLY A 76 10.96 -11.15 -5.59
CA GLY A 76 10.96 -12.10 -6.69
C GLY A 76 11.24 -11.45 -8.04
N SER A 77 11.77 -12.23 -8.97
CA SER A 77 12.06 -11.82 -10.36
C SER A 77 10.82 -11.56 -11.22
N GLN A 78 9.61 -11.85 -10.70
CA GLN A 78 8.34 -11.62 -11.38
C GLN A 78 7.94 -10.12 -11.39
N GLY A 79 8.55 -9.30 -10.52
CA GLY A 79 8.29 -7.86 -10.48
C GLY A 79 6.90 -7.49 -9.96
N TYR A 80 6.56 -6.21 -10.04
CA TYR A 80 5.28 -5.66 -9.60
C TYR A 80 4.79 -4.58 -10.57
N GLN A 81 3.48 -4.36 -10.61
CA GLN A 81 2.85 -3.31 -11.41
C GLN A 81 2.27 -2.23 -10.48
N ILE A 82 2.38 -0.97 -10.90
CA ILE A 82 1.85 0.17 -10.17
C ILE A 82 0.63 0.71 -10.92
N GLU A 83 -0.51 0.74 -10.24
CA GLU A 83 -1.78 1.23 -10.79
C GLU A 83 -2.18 2.55 -10.10
N PRO A 84 -2.64 3.56 -10.86
CA PRO A 84 -3.20 4.76 -10.24
C PRO A 84 -4.55 4.43 -9.60
N PHE A 85 -4.76 4.90 -8.36
CA PHE A 85 -6.12 5.04 -7.85
C PHE A 85 -6.74 6.30 -8.46
N PHE A 86 -7.96 6.17 -8.98
CA PHE A 86 -8.73 7.26 -9.61
C PHE A 86 -9.14 8.32 -8.60
#